data_AF-A0AA41BL77-F1
#
_entry.id   AF-A0AA41BL77-F1
#
_cell.length_a   1.000
_cell.length_b   1.000
_cell.length_c   1.000
_cell.angle_alpha   90.00
_cell.angle_beta   90.00
_cell.angle_gamma   90.00
#
_symmetry.space_group_name_H-M   'P 1'
#
loop_
_entity.id
_entity.type
_entity.pdbx_description
1 polymer ?
#
loop_
_entity_poly.entity_id
_entity_poly.type
_entity_poly.pdbx_seq_one_letter_code
_entity_poly.pdbx_strand_id
1 'polypeptide(L)' 'MAAQKPGLHPRNRHQHRYDLAALCQTTPELTSFLIRTPAGEQSVDFANPQAVKALN' A
#
# COMPACT_ATOMS: atom_id res chain seq x y z
N MET A 1 14.72 -15.86 20.16
CA MET A 1 15.13 -15.32 18.84
C MET A 1 13.99 -15.59 17.86
N ALA A 2 13.34 -14.55 17.34
CA ALA A 2 12.24 -14.73 16.37
C ALA A 2 12.83 -15.10 15.00
N ALA A 3 12.36 -16.22 14.43
CA ALA A 3 12.78 -16.67 13.11
C ALA A 3 12.43 -15.61 12.06
N GLN A 4 13.46 -15.04 11.41
CA GLN A 4 13.30 -14.08 10.33
C GLN A 4 12.71 -14.83 9.13
N LYS A 5 11.44 -14.54 8.81
CA LYS A 5 10.80 -15.01 7.57
C LYS A 5 11.73 -14.64 6.40
N PRO A 6 11.89 -15.52 5.38
CA PRO A 6 12.69 -15.18 4.20
C PRO A 6 12.20 -13.82 3.68
N GLY A 7 13.08 -12.82 3.81
CA GLY A 7 12.75 -11.44 3.48
C GLY A 7 12.46 -11.28 1.99
N LEU A 8 11.93 -10.12 1.62
CA LEU A 8 11.81 -9.76 0.21
C LEU A 8 13.19 -9.81 -0.45
N HIS A 9 13.23 -10.20 -1.73
CA HIS A 9 14.49 -10.26 -2.48
C HIS A 9 15.21 -8.89 -2.43
N PRO A 10 16.55 -8.83 -2.30
CA PRO A 10 17.29 -7.57 -2.16
C PRO A 10 17.09 -6.56 -3.30
N ARG A 11 16.65 -7.04 -4.46
CA ARG A 11 16.35 -6.23 -5.65
C ARG A 11 14.90 -5.77 -5.74
N ASN A 12 14.04 -6.18 -4.81
CA ASN A 12 12.66 -5.75 -4.80
C ASN A 12 12.62 -4.25 -4.48
N ARG A 13 12.01 -3.43 -5.35
CA ARG A 13 11.86 -1.99 -5.11
C ARG A 13 10.83 -1.70 -4.01
N HIS A 14 9.97 -2.67 -3.71
CA HIS A 14 8.89 -2.59 -2.72
C HIS A 14 9.32 -3.19 -1.38
N GLN A 15 10.55 -2.92 -0.94
CA GLN A 15 11.05 -3.32 0.37
C GLN A 15 10.40 -2.53 1.52
N HIS A 16 9.83 -1.37 1.21
CA HIS A 16 9.18 -0.48 2.16
C HIS A 16 7.70 -0.33 1.85
N ARG A 17 6.94 0.21 2.82
CA ARG A 17 5.55 0.59 2.59
C ARG A 17 5.48 1.66 1.51
N TYR A 18 4.43 1.61 0.69
CA TYR A 18 4.16 2.65 -0.27
C TYR A 18 3.88 3.98 0.43
N ASP A 19 4.41 5.07 -0.14
CA ASP A 19 4.00 6.42 0.24
C ASP A 19 2.66 6.73 -0.44
N LEU A 20 1.56 6.43 0.27
CA LEU A 20 0.20 6.67 -0.23
C LEU A 20 -0.05 8.16 -0.49
N ALA A 21 0.62 9.07 0.21
CA ALA A 21 0.48 10.50 -0.01
C ALA A 21 1.11 10.92 -1.34
N ALA A 22 2.30 10.40 -1.66
CA ALA A 22 2.93 10.61 -2.96
C ALA A 22 2.11 9.97 -4.11
N LEU A 23 1.57 8.77 -3.89
CA LEU A 23 0.72 8.09 -4.88
C LEU A 23 -0.60 8.83 -5.15
N CYS A 24 -1.22 9.44 -4.13
CA CYS A 24 -2.42 10.25 -4.34
C CYS A 24 -2.13 11.53 -5.13
N GLN A 25 -0.90 12.06 -5.07
CA GLN A 25 -0.51 13.21 -5.88
C GLN A 25 -0.37 12.85 -7.36
N THR A 26 0.18 11.68 -7.67
CA THR A 26 0.30 11.21 -9.06
C THR A 26 -1.03 10.70 -9.61
N THR A 27 -1.84 10.09 -8.74
CA THR A 27 -3.07 9.40 -9.11
C THR A 27 -4.20 9.84 -8.16
N PRO A 28 -4.85 10.99 -8.43
CA PRO A 28 -5.85 11.57 -7.53
C PRO A 28 -7.03 10.64 -7.24
N GLU A 29 -7.38 9.78 -8.20
CA GLU A 29 -8.44 8.78 -8.07
C GLU A 29 -8.19 7.78 -6.93
N LEU A 30 -6.92 7.51 -6.60
CA LEU A 30 -6.54 6.62 -5.49
C LEU A 30 -7.04 7.16 -4.13
N THR A 31 -7.16 8.49 -4.00
CA THR A 31 -7.62 9.14 -2.76
C THR A 31 -9.01 8.69 -2.36
N SER A 32 -9.90 8.47 -3.34
CA SER A 32 -11.27 7.99 -3.12
C SER A 32 -11.34 6.54 -2.63
N PHE A 33 -10.25 5.80 -2.79
CA PHE A 33 -10.13 4.40 -2.38
C PHE A 33 -9.29 4.22 -1.10
N LEU A 34 -8.89 5.32 -0.46
CA LEU A 34 -8.21 5.28 0.82
C LEU A 34 -9.20 5.05 1.96
N ILE A 35 -8.90 4.06 2.79
CA ILE A 35 -9.62 3.72 4.01
C ILE A 35 -8.71 3.91 5.22
N ARG A 36 -9.32 4.08 6.40
CA ARG A 36 -8.60 4.00 7.66
C ARG A 36 -8.65 2.57 8.18
N THR A 37 -7.49 2.03 8.49
CA THR A 37 -7.39 0.76 9.20
C THR A 37 -7.91 0.91 10.63
N PRO A 38 -8.27 -0.19 11.31
CA PRO A 38 -8.63 -0.16 12.74
C PRO A 38 -7.52 0.42 13.64
N ALA A 39 -6.26 0.38 13.17
CA ALA A 39 -5.12 0.97 13.85
C ALA A 39 -5.01 2.50 13.64
N GLY A 40 -5.89 3.10 12.84
CA GLY A 40 -5.90 4.54 12.54
C GLY A 40 -4.99 4.95 11.37
N GLU A 41 -4.24 4.02 10.78
CA GLU A 41 -3.38 4.29 9.63
C GLU A 41 -4.19 4.33 8.32
N GLN A 42 -3.75 5.15 7.36
CA GLN A 42 -4.32 5.14 6.01
C GLN A 42 -3.83 3.90 5.24
N SER A 43 -4.76 3.27 4.54
CA SER A 43 -4.51 2.12 3.66
C SER A 43 -5.41 2.20 2.44
N VAL A 44 -5.09 1.46 1.39
CA VAL A 44 -5.99 1.25 0.26
C VAL A 44 -7.00 0.16 0.62
N ASP A 45 -8.24 0.28 0.12
CA ASP A 45 -9.24 -0.79 0.23
C ASP A 45 -8.90 -1.96 -0.70
N PHE A 46 -8.12 -2.92 -0.20
CA PHE A 46 -7.76 -4.11 -0.98
C PHE A 46 -8.92 -5.07 -1.25
N ALA A 47 -10.09 -4.89 -0.62
CA ALA A 47 -11.29 -5.66 -0.95
C ALA A 47 -11.99 -5.12 -2.21
N ASN A 48 -11.72 -3.87 -2.58
CA ASN A 48 -12.29 -3.26 -3.78
C ASN A 48 -11.37 -3.49 -5.00
N PRO A 49 -11.82 -4.23 -6.03
CA PRO A 49 -11.01 -4.49 -7.22
C PRO A 49 -10.66 -3.21 -8.00
N GLN A 50 -11.46 -2.15 -7.91
CA GLN A 50 -11.12 -0.87 -8.53
C GLN A 50 -9.97 -0.15 -7.81
N ALA A 51 -9.95 -0.20 -6.48
CA ALA A 51 -8.88 0.36 -5.67
C ALA A 51 -7.53 -0.30 -5.98
N VAL A 52 -7.54 -1.63 -6.15
CA VAL A 52 -6.34 -2.39 -6.53
C VAL A 52 -5.88 -2.02 -7.95
N LYS A 53 -6.80 -1.81 -8.89
CA LYS A 53 -6.46 -1.35 -10.25
C LYS A 53 -5.89 0.06 -10.26
N ALA A 54 -6.42 0.97 -9.46
CA ALA A 54 -5.91 2.34 -9.36
C ALA A 54 -4.49 2.42 -8.75
N LEU A 55 -4.05 1.37 -8.04
CA LEU A 55 -2.73 1.28 -7.43
C LEU A 55 -1.64 0.71 -8.37
N ASN A 56 -2.02 -0.03 -9.43
CA ASN A 56 -1.08 -0.71 -10.35
C ASN A 56 -0.88 0.07 -11.66
#